data_AF-A0A2V9RRJ6-F1
#
_entry.id   AF-A0A2V9RRJ6-F1
#
_cell.length_a   1.000
_cell.length_b   1.000
_cell.length_c   1.000
_cell.angle_alpha   90.00
_cell.angle_beta   90.00
_cell.angle_gamma   90.00
#
_symmetry.space_group_name_H-M   'P 1'
#
loop_
_entity.id
_entity.type
_entity.pdbx_description
1 polymer ?
#
loop_
_entity_poly.entity_id
_entity_poly.type
_entity_poly.pdbx_seq_one_letter_code
_entity_poly.pdbx_strand_id
1 'polypeptide(L)'
;DMNLNVLLVAAFPQNEGKNQKGKTDSNGKLYHDEFVKAAQSPRGSGWVDYMFPKPGQTQPSRKWSYVKAVSIDETPGLVGAGFYPE
;
A
#
# COMPACT_ATOMS: atom_id res chain seq x y z
N ASP A 1 7.95 2.29 3.33
CA ASP A 1 8.31 3.45 4.16
C ASP A 1 7.63 4.69 3.60
N MET A 2 7.96 5.88 4.11
CA MET A 2 7.41 7.14 3.60
C MET A 2 7.97 7.55 2.22
N ASN A 3 9.00 6.85 1.72
CA ASN A 3 9.62 7.08 0.41
C ASN A 3 9.13 6.09 -0.66
N LEU A 4 8.05 5.36 -0.36
CA LEU A 4 7.44 4.37 -1.26
C LEU A 4 8.30 3.12 -1.51
N ASN A 5 9.27 2.84 -0.64
CA ASN A 5 9.96 1.56 -0.62
C ASN A 5 9.10 0.52 0.11
N VAL A 6 8.90 -0.64 -0.49
CA VAL A 6 8.21 -1.76 0.18
C VAL A 6 9.19 -2.42 1.15
N LEU A 7 8.85 -2.41 2.43
CA LEU A 7 9.69 -3.03 3.47
C LEU A 7 9.30 -4.49 3.70
N LEU A 8 7.99 -4.78 3.69
CA LEU A 8 7.46 -6.12 3.91
C LEU A 8 6.09 -6.26 3.23
N VAL A 9 5.85 -7.40 2.58
CA VAL A 9 4.52 -7.77 2.07
C VAL A 9 4.37 -9.29 2.01
N ALA A 10 3.58 -9.84 2.93
CA ALA A 10 3.47 -11.29 3.14
C ALA A 10 3.12 -12.09 1.86
N ALA A 11 2.18 -11.60 1.05
CA ALA A 11 1.68 -12.34 -0.11
C ALA A 11 2.51 -12.12 -1.40
N PHE A 12 3.38 -11.11 -1.44
CA PHE A 12 4.12 -10.73 -2.65
C PHE A 12 5.57 -10.30 -2.33
N PRO A 13 6.37 -11.15 -1.67
CA PRO A 13 7.70 -10.81 -1.17
C PRO A 13 8.66 -10.31 -2.26
N GLN A 14 8.42 -10.67 -3.52
CA GLN A 14 9.17 -10.15 -4.67
C GLN A 14 9.08 -8.62 -4.85
N ASN A 15 8.18 -7.94 -4.13
CA ASN A 15 8.07 -6.49 -4.13
C ASN A 15 8.92 -5.81 -3.06
N GLU A 16 9.41 -6.54 -2.07
CA GLU A 16 10.27 -6.01 -1.00
C GLU A 16 11.56 -5.42 -1.58
N GLY A 17 12.02 -4.31 -0.99
CA GLY A 17 13.17 -3.54 -1.46
C GLY A 17 12.94 -2.72 -2.74
N LYS A 18 11.78 -2.86 -3.40
CA LYS A 18 11.47 -2.07 -4.60
C LYS A 18 10.79 -0.75 -4.23
N ASN A 19 11.24 0.31 -4.89
CA ASN A 19 10.52 1.59 -4.88
C ASN A 19 9.32 1.52 -5.83
N GLN A 20 8.16 2.00 -5.37
CA GLN A 20 6.89 1.94 -6.08
C GLN A 20 6.42 3.31 -6.59
N LYS A 21 7.25 4.36 -6.43
CA LYS A 21 6.95 5.70 -6.91
C LYS A 21 6.63 5.70 -8.40
N GLY A 22 5.53 6.34 -8.77
CA GLY A 22 5.10 6.47 -10.16
C GLY A 22 4.51 5.19 -10.76
N LYS A 23 4.43 4.09 -10.01
CA LYS A 23 3.78 2.86 -10.50
C LYS A 23 2.29 2.90 -10.23
N THR A 24 1.52 2.54 -11.23
CA THR A 24 0.07 2.50 -11.15
C THR A 24 -0.44 1.07 -10.93
N ASP A 25 -1.65 0.96 -10.43
CA ASP A 25 -2.43 -0.26 -10.60
C ASP A 25 -2.91 -0.43 -12.06
N SER A 26 -3.70 -1.49 -12.32
CA SER A 26 -4.24 -1.78 -13.65
C SER A 26 -5.22 -0.73 -14.17
N ASN A 27 -5.71 0.18 -13.32
CA ASN A 27 -6.62 1.26 -13.69
C ASN A 27 -5.93 2.63 -13.75
N GLY A 28 -4.59 2.67 -13.63
CA GLY A 28 -3.83 3.92 -13.69
C GLY A 28 -3.72 4.67 -12.36
N LYS A 29 -4.17 4.09 -11.23
CA LYS A 29 -4.08 4.75 -9.91
C LYS A 29 -2.70 4.55 -9.29
N LEU A 30 -2.06 5.65 -8.88
CA LEU A 30 -0.83 5.68 -8.08
C LEU A 30 -1.10 5.31 -6.62
N TYR A 31 -1.49 4.07 -6.34
CA TYR A 31 -2.05 3.70 -5.04
C TYR A 31 -1.03 3.75 -3.88
N HIS A 32 0.27 3.57 -4.13
CA HIS A 32 1.29 3.75 -3.10
C HIS A 32 1.43 5.22 -2.69
N ASP A 33 1.36 6.15 -3.65
CA ASP A 33 1.32 7.59 -3.37
C ASP A 33 0.09 7.95 -2.55
N GLU A 34 -1.07 7.34 -2.85
CA GLU A 34 -2.29 7.49 -2.04
C GLU A 34 -2.14 6.91 -0.61
N PHE A 35 -1.37 5.83 -0.42
CA PHE A 35 -1.05 5.34 0.93
C PHE A 35 -0.25 6.37 1.73
N VAL A 36 0.76 6.99 1.12
CA VAL A 36 1.55 8.04 1.79
C VAL A 36 0.67 9.25 2.09
N LYS A 37 -0.21 9.68 1.17
CA LYS A 37 -1.18 10.76 1.43
C LYS A 37 -2.11 10.42 2.60
N ALA A 38 -2.63 9.20 2.66
CA ALA A 38 -3.48 8.76 3.78
C ALA A 38 -2.71 8.79 5.10
N ALA A 39 -1.46 8.31 5.11
CA ALA A 39 -0.58 8.33 6.28
C ALA A 39 -0.18 9.76 6.70
N GLN A 40 -0.05 10.70 5.76
CA GLN A 40 0.27 12.11 6.02
C GLN A 40 -0.95 12.97 6.38
N SER A 41 -2.16 12.40 6.30
CA SER A 41 -3.37 13.12 6.69
C SER A 41 -3.31 13.56 8.17
N PRO A 42 -4.09 14.57 8.60
CA PRO A 42 -4.15 14.96 10.01
C PRO A 42 -4.53 13.81 10.97
N ARG A 43 -5.22 12.77 10.47
CA ARG A 43 -5.58 11.57 11.26
C ARG A 43 -4.47 10.52 11.29
N GLY A 44 -3.38 10.74 10.55
CA GLY A 44 -2.29 9.79 10.36
C GLY A 44 -2.74 8.48 9.69
N SER A 45 -3.90 8.46 9.04
CA SER A 45 -4.52 7.22 8.55
C SER A 45 -5.66 7.46 7.57
N GLY A 46 -6.02 6.45 6.78
CA GLY A 46 -7.14 6.51 5.85
C GLY A 46 -7.36 5.23 5.05
N TRP A 47 -8.52 5.14 4.41
CA TRP A 47 -8.85 4.07 3.47
C TRP A 47 -8.38 4.42 2.06
N VAL A 48 -7.80 3.45 1.38
CA VAL A 48 -7.39 3.56 -0.02
C VAL A 48 -7.86 2.30 -0.76
N ASP A 49 -8.65 2.50 -1.81
CA ASP A 49 -9.06 1.43 -2.73
C ASP A 49 -8.18 1.41 -3.99
N TYR A 50 -7.90 0.23 -4.53
CA TYR A 50 -7.03 0.06 -5.70
C TYR A 50 -7.21 -1.33 -6.31
N MET A 51 -6.68 -1.54 -7.51
CA MET A 51 -6.69 -2.85 -8.16
C MET A 51 -5.43 -3.64 -7.80
N PHE A 52 -5.62 -4.87 -7.32
CA PHE A 52 -4.51 -5.75 -6.97
C PHE A 52 -4.90 -7.22 -7.10
N PRO A 53 -3.99 -8.13 -7.51
CA PRO A 53 -4.30 -9.56 -7.50
C PRO A 53 -4.50 -10.08 -6.07
N LYS A 54 -5.40 -11.06 -5.88
CA LYS A 54 -5.45 -11.85 -4.64
C LYS A 54 -4.20 -12.74 -4.54
N PRO A 55 -3.79 -13.19 -3.33
CA PRO A 55 -2.71 -14.15 -3.18
C PRO A 55 -2.94 -15.40 -4.05
N GLY A 56 -1.93 -15.80 -4.84
CA GLY A 56 -2.03 -16.94 -5.76
C GLY A 56 -2.79 -16.66 -7.07
N GLN A 57 -3.29 -15.44 -7.29
CA GLN A 57 -3.95 -15.05 -8.53
C GLN A 57 -3.11 -14.04 -9.33
N THR A 58 -3.38 -13.94 -10.63
CA THR A 58 -2.74 -12.97 -11.53
C THR A 58 -3.68 -11.83 -11.93
N GLN A 59 -4.97 -12.11 -12.04
CA GLN A 59 -5.98 -11.11 -12.39
C GLN A 59 -6.21 -10.13 -11.23
N PRO A 60 -6.07 -8.81 -11.44
CA PRO A 60 -6.39 -7.82 -10.42
C PRO A 60 -7.89 -7.79 -10.09
N SER A 61 -8.19 -7.59 -8.81
CA SER A 61 -9.53 -7.30 -8.29
C SER A 61 -9.46 -6.08 -7.38
N ARG A 62 -10.62 -5.48 -7.08
CA ARG A 62 -10.66 -4.32 -6.17
C ARG A 62 -10.20 -4.76 -4.78
N LYS A 63 -9.33 -3.97 -4.16
CA LYS A 63 -8.90 -4.13 -2.77
C LYS A 63 -9.10 -2.82 -2.03
N TRP A 64 -9.52 -2.92 -0.77
CA TRP A 64 -9.57 -1.80 0.16
C TRP A 64 -8.53 -2.03 1.25
N SER A 65 -7.61 -1.07 1.44
CA SER A 65 -6.63 -1.11 2.52
C SER A 65 -6.80 0.09 3.43
N TYR A 66 -6.86 -0.14 4.73
CA TYR A 66 -6.67 0.90 5.73
C TYR A 66 -5.19 1.07 5.97
N VAL A 67 -4.70 2.28 5.77
CA VAL A 67 -3.31 2.68 5.94
C VAL A 67 -3.18 3.54 7.19
N LYS A 68 -2.14 3.30 7.97
CA LYS A 68 -1.82 4.08 9.16
C LYS A 68 -0.33 4.38 9.23
N ALA A 69 0.01 5.64 9.50
CA ALA A 69 1.36 6.06 9.82
C ALA A 69 1.82 5.41 11.13
N VAL A 70 3.07 4.97 11.15
CA VAL A 70 3.73 4.36 12.32
C VAL A 70 5.14 4.93 12.47
N SER A 71 5.73 4.74 13.65
CA SER A 71 7.16 4.90 13.86
C SER A 71 7.72 3.54 14.30
N ILE A 72 8.76 3.07 13.63
CA ILE A 72 9.45 1.81 13.93
C ILE A 72 10.87 2.20 14.32
N ASP A 73 11.25 2.05 15.59
CA ASP A 73 12.56 2.48 16.10
C ASP A 73 12.92 3.91 15.66
N GLU A 74 12.02 4.86 15.95
CA GLU A 74 12.10 6.28 15.55
C GLU A 74 12.06 6.56 14.03
N THR A 75 11.97 5.52 13.20
CA THR A 75 11.88 5.65 11.74
C THR A 75 10.43 5.77 11.29
N PRO A 76 10.04 6.88 10.62
CA PRO A 76 8.69 7.03 10.09
C PRO A 76 8.36 6.00 9.00
N GLY A 77 7.18 5.41 9.11
CA GLY A 77 6.69 4.45 8.15
C GLY A 77 5.17 4.44 8.07
N LEU A 78 4.65 3.44 7.36
CA LEU A 78 3.23 3.18 7.29
C LEU A 78 3.00 1.67 7.26
N VAL A 79 1.90 1.24 7.86
CA VAL A 79 1.39 -0.13 7.76
C VAL A 79 0.01 -0.10 7.12
N GLY A 80 -0.28 -1.15 6.36
CA GLY A 80 -1.56 -1.31 5.69
C GLY A 80 -2.14 -2.69 5.93
N ALA A 81 -3.42 -2.76 6.21
CA ALA A 81 -4.19 -4.01 6.23
C ALA A 81 -5.47 -3.80 5.44
N GLY A 82 -5.93 -4.85 4.75
CA GLY A 82 -7.03 -4.69 3.80
C GLY A 82 -7.71 -5.98 3.44
N PHE A 83 -8.82 -5.83 2.72
CA PHE A 83 -9.66 -6.93 2.25
C PHE A 83 -10.06 -6.72 0.79
N TYR A 84 -10.44 -7.82 0.15
CA TYR A 84 -11.07 -7.81 -1.17
C TYR A 84 -12.58 -7.93 -0.91
N PRO A 85 -13.40 -6.95 -1.33
CA PRO A 85 -14.85 -6.96 -1.09
C PRO A 85 -15.60 -8.02 -1.91
N GLU A 86 -14.97 -8.55 -2.96
CA GLU A 86 -15.48 -9.57 -3.90
C GLU A 86 -14.39 -10.62 -4.12
#